data_AF-A0A537S532-F1
#
_entry.id   AF-A0A537S532-F1
#
_cell.length_a   1.000
_cell.length_b   1.000
_cell.length_c   1.000
_cell.angle_alpha   90.00
_cell.angle_beta   90.00
_cell.angle_gamma   90.00
#
_symmetry.space_group_name_H-M   'P 1'
#
loop_
_entity.id
_entity.type
_entity.pdbx_description
1 polymer ?
#
loop_
_entity_poly.entity_id
_entity_poly.type
_entity_poly.pdbx_seq_one_letter_code
_entity_poly.pdbx_strand_id
1 'polypeptide(L)' 'MRYLIAMLVAIAVAAIVTVFVSPLLANLAVDRFTFESPDEVGNLEDGVYMLTSLAALLVGWVIGWLVGGRLVSRPAPPA' A
#
# COMPACT_ATOMS: atom_id res chain seq x y z
N MET A 1 2.37 -18.17 11.56
CA MET A 1 1.86 -17.99 10.17
C MET A 1 1.18 -16.64 9.92
N ARG A 2 0.49 -16.03 10.90
CA ARG A 2 -0.13 -14.68 10.81
C ARG A 2 0.73 -13.60 10.13
N TYR A 3 1.99 -13.46 10.53
CA TYR A 3 2.89 -12.43 10.02
C TYR A 3 3.23 -12.61 8.53
N LEU A 4 3.44 -13.84 8.07
CA LEU A 4 3.71 -14.15 6.66
C LEU A 4 2.52 -13.77 5.76
N ILE A 5 1.30 -14.10 6.18
CA ILE A 5 0.08 -13.73 5.46
C ILE A 5 -0.04 -12.21 5.38
N ALA A 6 0.21 -11.51 6.50
CA ALA A 6 0.20 -10.05 6.53
C ALA A 6 1.22 -9.42 5.57
N MET A 7 2.44 -9.96 5.49
CA MET A 7 3.46 -9.48 4.56
C MET A 7 3.07 -9.71 3.09
N LEU A 8 2.56 -10.89 2.74
CA LEU A 8 2.17 -11.19 1.36
C LEU A 8 1.01 -10.31 0.89
N VAL A 9 0.00 -10.09 1.75
CA VAL A 9 -1.12 -9.21 1.44
C VAL A 9 -0.64 -7.75 1.32
N ALA A 10 0.24 -7.29 2.22
CA ALA A 10 0.84 -5.95 2.12
C ALA A 10 1.53 -5.73 0.78
N ILE A 11 2.38 -6.66 0.35
CA ILE A 11 3.12 -6.56 -0.92
C ILE A 11 2.16 -6.56 -2.12
N ALA A 12 1.16 -7.45 -2.12
CA ALA A 12 0.19 -7.53 -3.21
C ALA A 12 -0.63 -6.23 -3.33
N VAL A 13 -1.11 -5.70 -2.20
CA VAL A 13 -1.86 -4.44 -2.18
C VAL A 13 -0.99 -3.27 -2.60
N ALA A 14 0.25 -3.19 -2.11
CA ALA A 14 1.20 -2.16 -2.51
C ALA A 14 1.46 -2.19 -4.01
N ALA A 15 1.75 -3.36 -4.59
CA ALA A 15 1.95 -3.50 -6.03
C ALA A 15 0.74 -3.02 -6.85
N ILE A 16 -0.48 -3.36 -6.42
CA ILE A 16 -1.72 -2.91 -7.07
C ILE A 16 -1.85 -1.38 -6.98
N VAL A 17 -1.65 -0.80 -5.80
CA VAL A 17 -1.77 0.66 -5.60
C VAL A 17 -0.72 1.40 -6.41
N THR A 18 0.54 0.95 -6.38
CA THR A 18 1.63 1.58 -7.12
C THR A 18 1.38 1.60 -8.62
N VAL A 19 0.82 0.54 -9.20
CA VAL A 19 0.56 0.47 -10.65
C VAL A 19 -0.68 1.24 -11.08
N PHE A 20 -1.77 1.18 -10.30
CA PHE A 20 -3.07 1.68 -10.76
C PHE A 20 -3.52 2.98 -10.10
N VAL A 21 -3.12 3.23 -8.85
CA VAL A 21 -3.66 4.33 -8.03
C VAL A 21 -2.65 5.46 -7.91
N SER A 22 -1.37 5.15 -7.70
CA SER A 22 -0.32 6.17 -7.57
C SER A 22 -0.20 7.09 -8.79
N PRO A 23 -0.28 6.63 -10.05
CA PRO A 23 -0.23 7.53 -11.21
C PRO A 23 -1.42 8.51 -11.24
N LEU A 24 -2.63 8.05 -10.87
CA LEU A 24 -3.82 8.91 -10.80
C LEU A 24 -3.69 9.98 -9.72
N LEU A 25 -3.17 9.58 -8.55
CA LEU A 25 -2.96 10.52 -7.44
C LEU A 25 -1.83 11.50 -7.71
N ALA A 26 -0.76 11.07 -8.39
CA ALA A 26 0.35 11.93 -8.80
C ALA A 26 -0.15 13.02 -9.76
N ASN A 27 -0.87 12.64 -10.82
CA ASN A 27 -1.47 13.61 -11.75
C ASN A 27 -2.42 14.58 -11.03
N LEU A 28 -3.28 14.06 -10.15
CA LEU A 28 -4.22 14.89 -9.39
C LEU A 28 -3.50 15.84 -8.42
N ALA A 29 -2.35 15.46 -7.89
CA ALA A 29 -1.54 16.32 -7.05
C ALA A 29 -0.85 17.41 -7.89
N VAL A 30 -0.26 17.04 -9.02
CA VAL A 30 0.38 17.99 -9.96
C VAL A 30 -0.63 19.05 -10.42
N ASP A 31 -1.86 18.66 -10.76
CA ASP A 31 -2.93 19.59 -11.18
C ASP A 31 -3.33 20.64 -10.11
N ARG A 32 -2.91 20.46 -8.85
CA ARG A 32 -3.24 21.37 -7.74
C ARG A 32 -2.21 22.46 -7.50
N PHE A 33 -1.04 22.35 -8.12
CA PHE A 33 0.06 23.29 -7.91
C PHE A 33 0.50 23.90 -9.24
N THR A 34 1.13 25.07 -9.15
CA THR A 34 1.82 25.70 -10.28
C THR A 34 3.30 25.55 -10.03
N PHE A 35 4.03 25.04 -11.02
CA PHE A 35 5.45 24.74 -10.91
C PHE A 35 6.25 25.70 -11.77
N GLU A 36 7.39 26.13 -11.27
CA GLU A 36 8.30 27.01 -12.01
C GLU A 36 9.33 26.20 -12.81
N SER A 37 9.54 24.93 -12.43
CA SER A 37 10.46 24.02 -13.10
C SER A 37 9.93 22.58 -13.16
N PRO A 38 10.37 21.78 -14.15
CA PRO A 38 10.03 20.36 -14.24
C PRO A 38 10.53 19.53 -13.04
N ASP A 39 11.61 19.95 -12.39
CA ASP A 39 12.20 19.22 -11.25
C ASP A 39 11.27 19.23 -10.03
N GLU A 40 10.52 20.31 -9.83
CA GLU A 40 9.53 20.40 -8.75
C GLU A 40 8.35 19.44 -8.95
N VAL A 41 7.95 19.23 -10.20
CA VAL A 41 6.91 18.25 -10.57
C VAL A 41 7.38 16.85 -10.19
N GLY A 42 8.59 16.47 -10.61
CA GLY A 42 9.16 15.15 -10.32
C GLY A 42 9.28 14.88 -8.81
N ASN A 43 9.74 15.87 -8.03
CA ASN A 43 9.80 15.74 -6.57
C ASN A 43 8.43 15.53 -5.92
N LEU A 44 7.39 16.21 -6.43
CA LEU A 44 6.03 16.02 -5.91
C LEU A 44 5.49 14.63 -6.27
N GLU A 45 5.68 14.19 -7.52
CA GLU A 45 5.29 12.86 -7.97
C GLU A 45 5.95 11.79 -7.10
N ASP A 46 7.27 11.85 -6.92
CA ASP A 46 8.03 10.92 -6.07
C ASP A 46 7.49 10.91 -4.63
N GLY A 47 7.20 12.09 -4.07
CA GLY A 47 6.58 12.23 -2.76
C GLY A 47 5.21 11.55 -2.67
N VAL A 48 4.37 11.72 -3.68
CA VAL A 48 3.06 11.06 -3.77
C VAL A 48 3.23 9.55 -3.87
N TYR A 49 4.09 9.05 -4.77
CA TYR A 49 4.35 7.61 -4.91
C TYR A 49 4.85 6.97 -3.61
N MET A 50 5.73 7.67 -2.88
CA MET A 50 6.23 7.18 -1.60
C MET A 50 5.11 7.10 -0.55
N LEU A 51 4.30 8.16 -0.42
CA LEU A 51 3.21 8.21 0.57
C LEU A 51 2.11 7.20 0.26
N THR A 52 1.70 7.09 -1.00
CA THR A 52 0.65 6.15 -1.41
C THR A 52 1.10 4.70 -1.26
N SER A 53 2.36 4.39 -1.60
CA SER A 53 2.93 3.05 -1.42
C SER A 53 3.05 2.68 0.06
N LEU A 54 3.46 3.62 0.91
CA LEU A 54 3.50 3.41 2.36
C LEU A 54 2.09 3.14 2.93
N ALA A 55 1.10 3.95 2.53
CA ALA A 55 -0.29 3.75 2.94
C ALA A 55 -0.83 2.39 2.49
N ALA A 56 -0.53 1.98 1.26
CA ALA A 56 -0.93 0.68 0.73
C ALA A 56 -0.32 -0.50 1.50
N LEU A 57 0.98 -0.41 1.85
CA LEU A 57 1.65 -1.42 2.67
C LEU A 57 0.98 -1.55 4.04
N LEU A 58 0.68 -0.43 4.70
CA LEU A 58 0.00 -0.43 6.00
C LEU A 58 -1.40 -1.05 5.90
N VAL A 59 -2.18 -0.66 4.91
CA VAL A 59 -3.54 -1.19 4.68
C VAL A 59 -3.49 -2.69 4.41
N GLY A 60 -2.66 -3.14 3.47
CA GLY A 60 -2.54 -4.57 3.15
C GLY A 60 -2.01 -5.39 4.33
N TRP A 61 -1.09 -4.83 5.13
CA TRP A 61 -0.61 -5.48 6.34
C TRP A 61 -1.72 -5.66 7.38
N VAL A 62 -2.53 -4.63 7.63
CA VAL A 62 -3.67 -4.69 8.56
C VAL A 62 -4.69 -5.73 8.08
N ILE A 63 -5.04 -5.72 6.80
CA ILE A 63 -5.97 -6.71 6.22
C ILE A 63 -5.42 -8.13 6.41
N GLY A 64 -4.18 -8.38 6.01
CA GLY A 64 -3.59 -9.71 6.12
C GLY A 64 -3.39 -10.16 7.57
N TRP A 65 -3.19 -9.23 8.51
CA TRP A 65 -3.15 -9.53 9.94
C TRP A 65 -4.50 -10.01 10.47
N LEU A 66 -5.58 -9.30 10.13
CA LEU A 66 -6.95 -9.65 10.53
C LEU A 66 -7.35 -11.03 9.98
N VAL A 67 -7.03 -11.30 8.71
CA VAL A 67 -7.29 -12.60 8.07
C VAL A 67 -6.43 -13.70 8.69
N GLY A 68 -5.13 -13.47 8.82
CA GLY A 68 -4.19 -14.44 9.39
C GLY A 68 -4.46 -14.76 10.86
N GLY A 69 -5.01 -13.82 11.63
CA GLY A 69 -5.43 -14.03 13.01
C GLY A 69 -6.58 -15.04 13.12
N ARG A 70 -7.61 -14.93 12.27
CA ARG A 70 -8.77 -15.84 12.28
C ARG A 70 -8.43 -17.27 11.87
N LEU A 71 -7.45 -17.46 10.99
CA LEU A 71 -7.05 -18.79 10.50
C LEU A 71 -6.23 -19.59 11.53
N VAL A 72 -5.45 -18.92 12.38
CA VAL A 72 -4.61 -19.59 13.40
C VAL A 72 -5.44 -20.01 14.63
N SER A 73 -6.57 -19.36 14.90
CA SER A 73 -7.42 -19.64 16.06
C SER A 73 -8.32 -20.89 15.94
N ARG A 74 -8.10 -21.78 14.97
CA ARG A 74 -8.76 -23.10 14.96
C ARG A 74 -7.89 -24.13 15.68
N PRO A 75 -8.16 -24.45 16.97
CA PRO A 75 -7.52 -25.59 17.61
C PRO A 75 -7.95 -26.88 16.90
N ALA A 76 -6.99 -27.76 16.64
CA ALA A 76 -7.27 -29.12 16.16
C ALA A 76 -8.13 -29.86 17.20
N PRO A 77 -9.13 -30.66 16.79
CA PRO A 77 -9.89 -31.47 17.73
C PRO A 77 -8.95 -32.45 18.46
N PRO A 78 -9.11 -32.67 19.78
CA PRO A 78 -8.38 -33.72 20.48
C PRO A 78 -8.79 -35.08 19.89
N ALA A 79 -7.79 -35.90 19.60
CA ALA A 79 -7.92 -37.27 19.11
C ALA A 79 -8.37 -38.24 20.22
#